data_AF-A0A737VSU2-F1
#
_entry.id   AF-A0A737VSU2-F1
#
_cell.length_a   1.000
_cell.length_b   1.000
_cell.length_c   1.000
_cell.angle_alpha   90.00
_cell.angle_beta   90.00
_cell.angle_gamma   90.00
#
_symmetry.space_group_name_H-M   'P 1'
#
loop_
_entity.id
_entity.type
_entity.pdbx_description
1 polymer ?
#
loop_
_entity_poly.entity_id
_entity_poly.type
_entity_poly.pdbx_seq_one_letter_code
_entity_poly.pdbx_strand_id
1 'polypeptide(L)'
;MMRFRSTVLDVVDGNISSTGVLFDAPPQGNPRISQCHHAQLTELCRQIRERVGEKAAFTYSPHRVAGHNCLAVRVAGKTGTVNLLLTVTGSLRWPAMDDYEHGVRWYINVPDAVDVVYLVRELMNRLC
;
A
#
# COMPACT_ATOMS: atom_id res chain seq x y z
N MET A 1 21.91 -17.22 -13.77
CA MET A 1 20.73 -17.07 -12.91
C MET A 1 20.63 -15.62 -12.48
N MET A 2 19.61 -14.88 -12.95
CA MET A 2 19.39 -13.49 -12.48
C MET A 2 18.99 -13.53 -11.01
N ARG A 3 19.72 -12.77 -10.18
CA ARG A 3 19.44 -12.64 -8.75
C ARG A 3 18.74 -11.30 -8.57
N PHE A 4 17.44 -11.32 -8.29
CA PHE A 4 16.71 -10.11 -7.92
C PHE A 4 17.31 -9.58 -6.62
N ARG A 5 17.88 -8.37 -6.64
CA ARG A 5 18.38 -7.72 -5.43
C ARG A 5 17.20 -7.18 -4.61
N SER A 6 17.36 -7.07 -3.30
CA SER A 6 16.45 -6.25 -2.50
C SER A 6 16.49 -4.82 -3.05
N THR A 7 15.37 -4.33 -3.55
CA THR A 7 15.27 -3.00 -4.16
C THR A 7 14.76 -2.00 -3.13
N VAL A 8 15.52 -0.93 -2.94
CA VAL A 8 15.13 0.22 -2.11
C VAL A 8 14.04 1.00 -2.85
N LEU A 9 13.06 1.55 -2.13
CA LEU A 9 12.07 2.43 -2.73
C LEU A 9 12.69 3.84 -2.87
N ASP A 10 12.83 4.31 -4.11
CA ASP A 10 13.33 5.66 -4.38
C ASP A 10 12.17 6.67 -4.30
N VAL A 11 12.36 7.76 -3.58
CA VAL A 11 11.39 8.87 -3.55
C VAL A 11 11.85 9.95 -4.51
N VAL A 12 11.00 10.30 -5.48
CA VAL A 12 11.34 11.25 -6.56
C VAL A 12 10.49 12.52 -6.50
N ASP A 13 11.07 13.64 -6.90
CA ASP A 13 10.37 14.92 -7.10
C ASP A 13 9.42 14.82 -8.31
N GLY A 14 8.19 15.33 -8.16
CA GLY A 14 7.20 15.39 -9.24
C GLY A 14 6.24 14.20 -9.34
N ASN A 15 5.37 14.23 -10.35
CA ASN A 15 4.36 13.19 -10.60
C ASN A 15 5.04 11.99 -11.28
N ILE A 16 4.95 10.80 -10.69
CA ILE A 16 5.57 9.59 -11.24
C ILE A 16 4.78 9.18 -12.48
N SER A 17 5.28 9.59 -13.64
CA SER A 17 4.69 9.35 -14.96
C SER A 17 3.28 9.94 -15.16
N SER A 18 2.97 10.22 -16.43
CA SER A 18 1.63 10.58 -16.89
C SER A 18 0.63 9.41 -16.87
N THR A 19 1.03 8.22 -16.39
CA THR A 19 0.23 6.98 -16.50
C THR A 19 -0.69 6.73 -15.30
N GLY A 20 -0.59 7.53 -14.23
CA GLY A 20 -1.49 7.44 -13.08
C GLY A 20 -1.22 6.26 -12.14
N VAL A 21 -0.05 5.61 -12.23
CA VAL A 21 0.41 4.54 -11.34
C VAL A 21 0.87 5.06 -9.98
N LEU A 22 0.80 4.22 -8.94
CA LEU A 22 1.31 4.56 -7.60
C LEU A 22 2.84 4.35 -7.48
N PHE A 23 3.38 3.32 -8.13
CA PHE A 23 4.80 3.03 -8.18
C PHE A 23 5.29 2.94 -9.63
N ASP A 24 6.28 3.74 -10.01
CA ASP A 24 7.04 3.49 -11.25
C ASP A 24 7.99 2.32 -11.01
N ALA A 25 7.70 1.20 -11.66
CA ALA A 25 8.41 -0.06 -11.50
C ALA A 25 9.14 -0.43 -12.80
N PRO A 26 10.31 0.17 -13.08
CA PRO A 26 11.04 -0.12 -14.29
C PRO A 26 11.48 -1.59 -14.33
N PRO A 27 11.62 -2.21 -15.52
CA PRO A 27 12.08 -3.60 -15.65
C PRO A 27 13.44 -3.88 -14.97
N GLN A 28 14.26 -2.84 -14.83
CA GLN A 28 15.54 -2.88 -14.12
C GLN A 28 15.67 -1.63 -13.23
N GLY A 29 16.15 -1.84 -12.00
CA GLY A 29 16.38 -0.77 -11.03
C GLY A 29 15.42 -0.84 -9.84
N ASN A 30 15.38 0.27 -9.09
CA ASN A 30 14.52 0.43 -7.93
C ASN A 30 13.11 0.88 -8.34
N PRO A 31 12.06 0.43 -7.64
CA PRO A 31 10.75 1.06 -7.74
C PRO A 31 10.83 2.49 -7.22
N ARG A 32 10.01 3.37 -7.80
CA ARG A 32 9.97 4.79 -7.44
C ARG A 32 8.58 5.21 -7.01
N ILE A 33 8.50 6.09 -6.02
CA ILE A 33 7.28 6.74 -5.54
C ILE A 33 7.45 8.27 -5.58
N SER A 34 6.39 9.03 -5.84
CA SER A 34 6.43 10.49 -5.77
C SER A 34 6.45 10.91 -4.32
N GLN A 35 6.99 12.10 -4.04
CA GLN A 35 6.90 12.67 -2.69
C GLN A 35 5.47 12.75 -2.14
N CYS A 36 4.50 13.10 -3.00
CA CYS A 36 3.09 13.19 -2.60
C CYS A 36 2.55 11.84 -2.14
N HIS A 37 2.72 10.79 -2.95
CA HIS A 37 2.25 9.45 -2.59
C HIS A 37 3.08 8.83 -1.46
N HIS A 38 4.37 9.17 -1.36
CA HIS A 38 5.20 8.75 -0.24
C HIS A 38 4.72 9.36 1.08
N ALA A 39 4.27 10.62 1.08
CA ALA A 39 3.66 11.25 2.25
C ALA A 39 2.36 10.55 2.65
N GLN A 40 1.51 10.20 1.68
CA GLN A 40 0.27 9.43 1.92
C GLN A 40 0.54 8.02 2.45
N LEU A 41 1.55 7.32 1.93
CA LEU A 41 2.00 6.03 2.45
C LEU A 41 2.54 6.15 3.88
N THR A 42 3.30 7.22 4.17
CA THR A 42 3.83 7.49 5.51
C THR A 42 2.70 7.73 6.50
N GLU A 43 1.69 8.49 6.09
CA GLU A 43 0.49 8.73 6.89
C GLU A 43 -0.31 7.44 7.12
N LEU A 44 -0.52 6.61 6.09
CA LEU A 44 -1.15 5.31 6.25
C LEU A 44 -0.39 4.44 7.27
N CYS A 45 0.95 4.37 7.18
CA CYS A 45 1.75 3.64 8.16
C CYS A 45 1.60 4.20 9.58
N ARG A 46 1.58 5.54 9.75
CA ARG A 46 1.37 6.18 11.05
C ARG A 46 0.03 5.76 11.65
N GLN A 47 -1.04 5.88 10.88
CA GLN A 47 -2.40 5.50 11.27
C GLN A 47 -2.51 4.01 11.63
N ILE A 48 -1.84 3.13 10.88
CA ILE A 48 -1.78 1.70 11.23
C ILE A 48 -1.10 1.51 12.58
N ARG A 49 0.10 2.09 12.79
CA ARG A 49 0.85 1.95 14.06
C ARG A 49 0.07 2.46 15.25
N GLU A 50 -0.66 3.57 15.11
CA GLU A 50 -1.50 4.10 16.19
C GLU A 50 -2.58 3.10 16.64
N ARG A 51 -3.11 2.31 15.71
CA ARG A 51 -4.13 1.30 16.03
C ARG A 51 -3.54 -0.04 16.49
N VAL A 52 -2.42 -0.49 15.91
CA VAL A 52 -1.89 -1.86 16.13
C VAL A 52 -0.64 -1.94 17.01
N GLY A 53 0.05 -0.82 17.24
CA GLY A 53 1.33 -0.75 17.94
C GLY A 53 2.53 -0.82 16.99
N GLU A 54 3.74 -0.97 17.56
CA GLU A 54 5.00 -0.87 16.80
C GLU A 54 5.27 -2.05 15.85
N LYS A 55 4.95 -3.28 16.27
CA LYS A 55 5.14 -4.49 15.46
C LYS A 55 3.80 -5.08 15.06
N ALA A 56 3.67 -5.43 13.79
CA ALA A 56 2.45 -6.01 13.25
C ALA A 56 2.70 -7.30 12.44
N ALA A 57 1.75 -8.22 12.52
CA ALA A 57 1.63 -9.38 11.67
C ALA A 57 0.64 -9.10 10.54
N PHE A 58 0.99 -9.54 9.33
CA PHE A 58 0.16 -9.37 8.14
C PHE A 58 -0.47 -10.69 7.73
N THR A 59 -1.74 -10.65 7.36
CA THR A 59 -2.45 -11.75 6.69
C THR A 59 -3.20 -11.18 5.51
N TYR A 60 -3.15 -11.84 4.36
CA TYR A 60 -3.77 -11.35 3.14
C TYR A 60 -4.60 -12.43 2.44
N SER A 61 -5.67 -12.01 1.78
CA SER A 61 -6.57 -12.90 1.03
C SER A 61 -6.97 -12.24 -0.30
N PRO A 62 -6.42 -12.71 -1.43
CA PRO A 62 -6.84 -12.24 -2.75
C PRO A 62 -8.23 -12.80 -3.07
N HIS A 63 -9.11 -11.96 -3.59
CA HIS A 63 -10.47 -12.36 -3.96
C HIS A 63 -11.02 -11.43 -5.04
N ARG A 64 -12.15 -11.83 -5.65
CA ARG A 64 -12.84 -11.04 -6.67
C ARG A 64 -14.23 -10.68 -6.18
N VAL A 65 -14.60 -9.41 -6.31
CA VAL A 65 -15.94 -8.92 -5.92
C VAL A 65 -16.45 -8.03 -7.03
N ALA A 66 -17.65 -8.32 -7.54
CA ALA A 66 -18.31 -7.52 -8.59
C ALA A 66 -17.39 -7.21 -9.79
N GLY A 67 -16.53 -8.15 -10.19
CA GLY A 67 -15.59 -7.98 -11.31
C GLY A 67 -14.26 -7.31 -10.96
N HIS A 68 -14.08 -6.78 -9.75
CA HIS A 68 -12.82 -6.18 -9.32
C HIS A 68 -11.84 -7.21 -8.74
N ASN A 69 -10.55 -6.99 -8.97
CA ASN A 69 -9.48 -7.71 -8.29
C ASN A 69 -9.22 -7.03 -6.95
N CYS A 70 -9.36 -7.77 -5.85
CA CYS A 70 -9.22 -7.22 -4.50
C CYS A 70 -8.20 -8.02 -3.69
N LEU A 71 -7.52 -7.33 -2.78
CA LEU A 71 -6.70 -7.93 -1.74
C LEU A 71 -7.17 -7.41 -0.38
N ALA A 72 -7.79 -8.29 0.41
CA ALA A 72 -8.02 -7.99 1.82
C ALA A 72 -6.70 -8.17 2.58
N VAL A 73 -6.32 -7.18 3.38
CA VAL A 73 -5.12 -7.24 4.23
C VAL A 73 -5.53 -6.97 5.66
N ARG A 74 -5.25 -7.92 6.54
CA ARG A 74 -5.37 -7.75 7.99
C ARG A 74 -3.99 -7.47 8.55
N VAL A 75 -3.88 -6.37 9.28
CA VAL A 75 -2.67 -5.98 10.02
C VAL A 75 -3.01 -6.06 11.50
N ALA A 76 -2.40 -6.99 12.23
CA ALA A 76 -2.69 -7.22 13.65
C ALA A 76 -1.42 -7.00 14.48
N GLY A 77 -1.53 -6.26 15.56
CA GLY A 77 -0.42 -6.02 16.49
C GLY A 77 -0.89 -6.12 17.93
N LYS A 78 -0.06 -5.68 18.87
CA LYS A 78 -0.31 -5.84 20.31
C LYS A 78 -1.58 -5.12 20.78
N THR A 79 -1.87 -3.94 20.24
CA THR A 79 -2.98 -3.08 20.72
C THR A 79 -4.27 -3.26 19.94
N GLY A 80 -4.24 -3.87 18.76
CA GLY A 80 -5.42 -3.94 17.92
C GLY A 80 -5.18 -4.53 16.53
N THR A 81 -6.15 -4.29 15.65
CA THR A 81 -6.14 -4.76 14.27
C THR A 81 -6.67 -3.67 13.34
N VAL A 82 -6.06 -3.55 12.16
CA VAL A 82 -6.55 -2.78 11.03
C VAL A 82 -6.88 -3.71 9.88
N ASN A 83 -8.02 -3.49 9.23
CA ASN A 83 -8.40 -4.19 8.02
C ASN A 83 -8.32 -3.21 6.84
N LEU A 84 -7.54 -3.57 5.82
CA LEU A 84 -7.45 -2.85 4.55
C LEU A 84 -8.13 -3.67 3.46
N LEU A 85 -8.69 -3.00 2.47
CA LEU A 85 -9.12 -3.61 1.21
C LEU A 85 -8.52 -2.82 0.05
N LEU A 86 -7.55 -3.42 -0.62
CA LEU A 86 -6.94 -2.88 -1.82
C LEU A 86 -7.77 -3.37 -3.01
N THR A 87 -8.26 -2.45 -3.84
CA THR A 87 -9.09 -2.74 -5.01
C THR A 87 -8.42 -2.20 -6.26
N VAL A 88 -8.20 -3.05 -7.26
CA VAL A 88 -7.68 -2.62 -8.55
C VAL A 88 -8.79 -1.95 -9.35
N THR A 89 -8.64 -0.66 -9.63
CA THR A 89 -9.67 0.16 -10.29
C THR A 89 -9.16 0.98 -11.48
N GLY A 90 -7.85 0.99 -11.75
CA GLY A 90 -7.26 1.91 -12.74
C GLY A 90 -7.07 3.34 -12.20
N SER A 91 -7.38 3.59 -10.93
CA SER A 91 -7.19 4.89 -10.28
C SER A 91 -6.71 4.73 -8.84
N LEU A 92 -6.03 5.75 -8.33
CA LEU A 92 -5.54 5.79 -6.95
C LEU A 92 -6.53 6.53 -6.04
N ARG A 93 -6.90 5.90 -4.91
CA ARG A 93 -7.61 6.54 -3.80
C ARG A 93 -6.99 6.08 -2.49
N TRP A 94 -6.53 7.02 -1.68
CA TRP A 94 -6.12 6.77 -0.30
C TRP A 94 -7.31 6.91 0.67
N PRO A 95 -7.25 6.29 1.85
CA PRO A 95 -8.22 6.57 2.90
C PRO A 95 -8.10 8.03 3.36
N ALA A 96 -9.23 8.64 3.69
CA ALA A 96 -9.31 9.98 4.27
C ALA A 96 -9.27 9.91 5.81
N MET A 97 -9.15 11.07 6.47
CA MET A 97 -9.18 11.14 7.95
C MET A 97 -10.44 10.52 8.55
N ASP A 98 -11.60 10.74 7.94
CA ASP A 98 -12.85 10.13 8.40
C ASP A 98 -12.83 8.59 8.29
N ASP A 99 -12.20 8.04 7.24
CA ASP A 99 -11.97 6.59 7.13
C ASP A 99 -11.06 6.09 8.27
N TYR A 100 -10.03 6.87 8.65
CA TYR A 100 -9.11 6.54 9.75
C TYR A 100 -9.73 6.68 11.14
N GLU A 101 -10.74 7.51 11.33
CA GLU A 101 -11.41 7.69 12.63
C GLU A 101 -12.54 6.68 12.81
N HIS A 102 -13.39 6.53 11.80
CA HIS A 102 -14.65 5.81 11.93
C HIS A 102 -14.71 4.50 11.13
N GLY A 103 -13.79 4.30 10.19
CA GLY A 103 -13.78 3.14 9.30
C GLY A 103 -13.38 1.85 10.00
N VAL A 104 -14.29 0.86 9.95
CA VAL A 104 -14.04 -0.55 10.32
C VAL A 104 -13.06 -1.23 9.36
N ARG A 105 -13.02 -0.76 8.11
CA ARG A 105 -12.14 -1.22 7.04
C ARG A 105 -11.75 -0.02 6.18
N TRP A 106 -10.47 0.08 5.87
CA TRP A 106 -9.94 1.17 5.03
C TRP A 106 -9.85 0.71 3.58
N TYR A 107 -10.50 1.45 2.70
CA TYR A 107 -10.53 1.16 1.27
C TYR A 107 -9.43 1.93 0.57
N ILE A 108 -8.62 1.21 -0.21
CA ILE A 108 -7.57 1.78 -1.04
C ILE A 108 -7.85 1.33 -2.46
N ASN A 109 -8.04 2.29 -3.37
CA ASN A 109 -8.06 1.97 -4.79
C ASN A 109 -6.63 2.10 -5.30
N VAL A 110 -6.19 1.11 -6.06
CA VAL A 110 -4.91 1.16 -6.75
C VAL A 110 -5.10 1.03 -8.26
N PRO A 111 -4.20 1.63 -9.05
CA PRO A 111 -4.25 1.56 -10.50
C PRO A 111 -4.18 0.14 -11.04
N ASP A 112 -3.20 -0.66 -10.61
CA ASP A 112 -2.98 -2.01 -11.12
C ASP A 112 -2.48 -3.01 -10.07
N ALA A 113 -2.17 -4.23 -10.52
CA ALA A 113 -1.68 -5.30 -9.65
C ALA A 113 -0.22 -5.11 -9.20
N VAL A 114 0.60 -4.40 -9.97
CA VAL A 114 1.98 -4.06 -9.57
C VAL A 114 1.94 -3.12 -8.37
N ASP A 115 1.04 -2.14 -8.40
CA ASP A 115 0.80 -1.23 -7.29
C ASP A 115 0.32 -1.96 -6.02
N VAL A 116 -0.54 -2.99 -6.14
CA VAL A 116 -0.90 -3.84 -5.00
C VAL A 116 0.35 -4.48 -4.38
N VAL A 117 1.20 -5.09 -5.20
CA VAL A 117 2.39 -5.83 -4.73
C VAL A 117 3.36 -4.90 -4.02
N TYR A 118 3.69 -3.76 -4.62
CA TYR A 118 4.60 -2.80 -4.00
C TYR A 118 4.00 -2.15 -2.76
N LEU A 119 2.71 -1.79 -2.77
CA LEU A 119 2.07 -1.21 -1.59
C LEU A 119 2.14 -2.17 -0.39
N VAL A 120 1.78 -3.44 -0.58
CA VAL A 120 1.85 -4.44 0.50
C VAL A 120 3.29 -4.66 0.95
N ARG A 121 4.25 -4.75 0.02
CA ARG A 121 5.66 -4.88 0.35
C ARG A 121 6.15 -3.73 1.22
N GLU A 122 5.83 -2.50 0.85
CA GLU A 122 6.27 -1.31 1.61
C GLU A 122 5.56 -1.18 2.95
N LEU A 123 4.29 -1.59 3.06
CA LEU A 123 3.61 -1.70 4.35
C LEU A 123 4.30 -2.71 5.26
N MET A 124 4.62 -3.92 4.75
CA MET A 124 5.32 -4.94 5.53
C MET A 124 6.72 -4.47 5.95
N ASN A 125 7.50 -3.89 5.03
CA ASN A 125 8.85 -3.38 5.32
C ASN A 125 8.87 -2.29 6.40
N ARG A 126 7.78 -1.52 6.54
CA ARG A 126 7.67 -0.42 7.51
C ARG A 126 7.02 -0.84 8.82
N LEU A 127 6.25 -1.93 8.86
CA LEU A 127 5.38 -2.28 10.00
C LEU A 127 5.70 -3.63 10.64
N CYS A 128 6.58 -4.44 10.04
CA CYS A 128 7.11 -5.69 10.59
C CYS A 128 8.55 -5.50 11.09
#